data_AF-A0A059ALY8-F1
#
_entry.id   AF-A0A059ALY8-F1
#
_cell.length_a   1.000
_cell.length_b   1.000
_cell.length_c   1.000
_cell.angle_alpha   90.00
_cell.angle_beta   90.00
_cell.angle_gamma   90.00
#
_symmetry.space_group_name_H-M   'P 1'
#
loop_
_entity.id
_entity.type
_entity.pdbx_description
1 polymer ?
#
loop_
_entity_poly.entity_id
_entity_poly.type
_entity_poly.pdbx_seq_one_letter_code
_entity_poly.pdbx_strand_id
1 'polypeptide(L)'
;MLLWGVLTPNVSDNDHMPYSFYFNILPFAEDVREFQFPSFSNLPASLLPDEEQQEAANNFVKMLDLAPSDRKEMLQPDFTPNPALEEPKQFNDFLHQLCKFCLQNDLRSFCDFLATKVFTLISKTEAADMYQIFLHHASLDIVETNSFFPPSYSFGSYAKAHKSFFLHE
;
A
#
# COMPACT_ATOMS: atom_id res chain seq x y z
N MET A 1 0.12 -7.83 25.23
CA MET A 1 -0.43 -6.58 24.67
C MET A 1 -1.94 -6.68 24.70
N LEU A 2 -2.63 -5.71 25.30
CA LEU A 2 -4.09 -5.65 25.29
C LEU A 2 -4.52 -5.02 23.96
N LEU A 3 -5.56 -5.57 23.33
CA LEU A 3 -6.08 -5.11 22.05
C LEU A 3 -7.59 -4.92 22.18
N TRP A 4 -8.12 -3.79 21.70
CA TRP A 4 -9.54 -3.50 21.69
C TRP A 4 -9.96 -2.98 20.32
N GLY A 5 -11.23 -3.17 19.96
CA GLY A 5 -11.67 -2.91 18.60
C GLY A 5 -13.16 -3.11 18.38
N VAL A 6 -13.60 -2.81 17.16
CA VAL A 6 -14.99 -2.95 16.70
C VAL A 6 -15.10 -4.15 15.78
N LEU A 7 -16.15 -4.94 15.97
CA LEU A 7 -16.56 -5.99 15.04
C LEU A 7 -17.61 -5.43 14.07
N THR A 8 -17.24 -5.34 12.80
CA THR A 8 -18.15 -4.92 11.72
C THR A 8 -18.61 -6.15 10.94
N PRO A 9 -19.92 -6.40 10.79
CA PRO A 9 -20.43 -7.50 9.97
C PRO A 9 -19.91 -7.40 8.53
N ASN A 10 -19.48 -8.53 7.97
CA ASN A 10 -19.09 -8.68 6.57
C ASN A 10 -20.08 -9.62 5.88
N VAL A 11 -21.01 -9.03 5.11
CA VAL A 11 -22.05 -9.77 4.41
C VAL A 11 -21.59 -10.02 2.98
N SER A 12 -21.64 -11.27 2.54
CA SER A 12 -21.36 -11.66 1.16
C SER A 12 -22.67 -11.96 0.43
N ASP A 13 -22.77 -11.54 -0.84
CA ASP A 13 -23.86 -11.93 -1.74
C ASP A 13 -23.70 -13.38 -2.26
N ASN A 14 -22.62 -14.07 -1.90
CA ASN A 14 -22.35 -15.45 -2.30
C ASN A 14 -22.74 -16.43 -1.19
N ASP A 15 -23.74 -17.27 -1.45
CA ASP A 15 -24.25 -18.30 -0.52
C ASP A 15 -23.18 -19.30 -0.03
N HIS A 16 -22.06 -19.42 -0.75
CA HIS A 16 -20.96 -20.33 -0.38
C HIS A 16 -19.92 -19.68 0.55
N MET A 17 -20.02 -18.38 0.82
CA MET A 17 -19.11 -17.68 1.73
C MET A 17 -19.72 -17.59 3.13
N PRO A 18 -19.03 -18.10 4.17
CA PRO A 18 -19.55 -17.99 5.53
C PRO A 18 -19.62 -16.53 5.97
N TYR A 19 -20.63 -16.21 6.78
CA TYR A 19 -20.71 -14.90 7.44
C TYR A 19 -19.45 -14.68 8.29
N SER A 20 -18.91 -13.48 8.19
CA SER A 20 -17.69 -13.10 8.91
C SER A 20 -17.84 -11.71 9.51
N PHE A 21 -16.93 -11.39 10.43
CA PHE A 21 -16.80 -10.04 10.98
C PHE A 21 -15.39 -9.52 10.72
N TYR A 22 -15.28 -8.24 10.37
CA TYR A 22 -14.03 -7.51 10.41
C TYR A 22 -13.76 -7.03 11.82
N PHE A 23 -12.63 -7.39 12.40
CA PHE A 23 -12.14 -6.78 13.65
C PHE A 23 -11.22 -5.60 13.32
N ASN A 24 -11.67 -4.38 13.59
CA ASN A 24 -10.89 -3.16 13.43
C ASN A 24 -10.39 -2.69 14.81
N ILE A 25 -9.07 -2.59 14.98
CA ILE A 25 -8.45 -2.14 16.23
C ILE A 25 -8.73 -0.65 16.41
N LEU A 26 -9.09 -0.23 17.61
CA LEU A 26 -9.26 1.17 17.96
C LEU A 26 -8.04 1.70 18.72
N PRO A 27 -7.67 2.98 18.51
CA PRO A 27 -6.57 3.62 19.23
C PRO A 27 -6.94 3.81 20.70
N PHE A 28 -6.00 3.62 21.62
CA PHE A 28 -6.18 4.02 23.02
C PHE A 28 -6.18 5.55 23.18
N ALA A 29 -6.55 6.04 24.37
CA ALA A 29 -6.57 7.48 24.63
C ALA A 29 -5.18 8.13 24.46
N GLU A 30 -4.11 7.38 24.74
CA GLU A 30 -2.72 7.80 24.61
C GLU A 30 -2.27 7.96 23.14
N ASP A 31 -2.96 7.28 22.20
CA ASP A 31 -2.65 7.33 20.76
C ASP A 31 -3.34 8.52 20.08
N VAL A 32 -4.35 9.11 20.73
CA VAL A 32 -5.11 10.26 20.21
C VAL A 32 -4.28 11.53 20.29
N ARG A 33 -4.12 12.21 19.15
CA ARG A 33 -3.44 13.51 19.06
C ARG A 33 -4.46 14.62 18.90
N GLU A 34 -4.43 15.60 19.79
CA GLU A 34 -5.30 16.76 19.74
C GLU A 34 -4.60 17.95 19.09
N PHE A 35 -5.13 18.39 17.95
CA PHE A 35 -4.68 19.58 17.23
C PHE A 35 -5.84 20.53 17.03
N GLN A 36 -5.60 21.81 17.31
CA GLN A 36 -6.61 22.86 17.15
C GLN A 36 -6.48 23.50 15.77
N PHE A 37 -7.57 23.52 15.01
CA PHE A 37 -7.63 24.15 13.70
C PHE A 37 -8.76 25.18 13.66
N PRO A 38 -8.54 26.36 13.04
CA PRO A 38 -9.62 27.30 12.77
C PRO A 38 -10.69 26.67 11.87
N SER A 39 -11.96 26.97 12.13
CA SER A 39 -13.05 26.54 11.25
C SER A 39 -12.96 27.23 9.90
N PHE A 40 -13.10 26.46 8.81
CA PHE A 40 -13.20 27.03 7.46
C PHE A 40 -14.43 27.91 7.27
N SER A 41 -15.50 27.70 8.05
CA SER A 41 -16.70 28.56 8.01
C SER A 41 -16.48 29.96 8.59
N ASN A 42 -15.41 30.15 9.36
CA ASN A 42 -15.05 31.44 9.97
C ASN A 42 -13.99 32.20 9.15
N LEU A 43 -13.64 31.71 7.96
CA LEU A 43 -12.68 32.38 7.09
C LEU A 43 -13.24 33.71 6.57
N PRO A 44 -12.38 34.71 6.34
CA PRO A 44 -12.80 35.95 5.69
C PRO A 44 -13.28 35.67 4.26
N ALA A 45 -14.21 36.50 3.78
CA ALA A 45 -14.77 36.38 2.43
C ALA A 45 -13.72 36.39 1.31
N SER A 46 -12.55 37.00 1.53
CA SER A 46 -11.42 36.99 0.58
C SER A 46 -10.76 35.63 0.38
N LEU A 47 -11.01 34.66 1.28
CA LEU A 47 -10.50 33.30 1.21
C LEU A 47 -11.60 32.28 0.89
N LEU A 48 -12.85 32.71 0.78
CA LEU A 48 -13.92 31.86 0.31
C LEU A 48 -13.80 31.71 -1.21
N PRO A 49 -14.09 30.52 -1.76
CA PRO A 49 -14.06 30.32 -3.19
C PRO A 49 -15.11 31.20 -3.86
N ASP A 50 -14.73 31.82 -4.97
CA ASP A 50 -15.68 32.50 -5.85
C ASP A 50 -16.44 31.49 -6.75
N GLU A 51 -17.38 31.99 -7.53
CA GLU A 51 -18.23 31.17 -8.39
C GLU A 51 -17.42 30.47 -9.50
N GLU A 52 -16.42 31.16 -10.06
CA GLU A 52 -15.57 30.61 -11.12
C GLU A 52 -14.69 29.47 -10.58
N GLN A 53 -14.10 29.65 -9.39
CA GLN A 53 -13.32 28.63 -8.70
C GLN A 53 -14.16 27.42 -8.34
N GLN A 54 -15.39 27.63 -7.86
CA GLN A 54 -16.30 26.55 -7.54
C GLN A 54 -16.74 25.79 -8.79
N GLU A 55 -17.02 26.49 -9.89
CA GLU A 55 -17.35 25.87 -11.18
C GLU A 55 -16.18 25.06 -11.74
N ALA A 56 -14.97 25.64 -11.73
CA ALA A 56 -13.76 24.96 -12.18
C ALA A 56 -13.49 23.69 -11.36
N ALA A 57 -13.63 23.74 -10.04
CA ALA A 57 -13.50 22.58 -9.16
C ALA A 57 -14.54 21.50 -9.47
N ASN A 58 -15.80 21.89 -9.67
CA ASN A 58 -16.88 20.96 -10.03
C ASN A 58 -16.62 20.26 -11.36
N ASN A 59 -16.15 21.00 -12.37
CA ASN A 59 -15.81 20.45 -13.67
C ASN A 59 -14.61 19.50 -13.59
N PHE A 60 -13.62 19.84 -12.76
CA PHE A 60 -12.45 18.98 -12.53
C PHE A 60 -12.82 17.65 -11.87
N VAL A 61 -13.67 17.66 -10.85
CA VAL A 61 -14.17 16.43 -10.19
C VAL A 61 -14.92 15.54 -11.19
N LYS A 62 -15.76 16.13 -12.06
CA LYS A 62 -16.48 15.37 -13.12
C LYS A 62 -15.53 14.76 -14.15
N MET A 63 -14.48 15.49 -14.55
CA MET A 63 -13.51 15.02 -15.54
C MET A 63 -12.68 13.85 -15.02
N LEU A 64 -12.40 13.82 -13.70
CA LEU A 64 -11.60 12.79 -13.04
C LEU A 64 -12.46 11.74 -12.32
N ASP A 65 -13.68 11.49 -12.81
CA ASP A 65 -14.53 10.45 -12.26
C ASP A 65 -13.92 9.05 -12.48
N LEU A 66 -13.63 8.37 -11.37
CA LEU A 66 -13.06 7.02 -11.36
C LEU A 66 -14.12 5.93 -11.20
N ALA A 67 -15.41 6.27 -11.11
CA ALA A 67 -16.51 5.31 -11.02
C ALA A 67 -17.69 5.68 -11.94
N PRO A 68 -17.47 5.84 -13.27
CA PRO A 68 -18.50 6.31 -14.20
C PRO A 68 -19.64 5.29 -14.45
N SER A 69 -19.47 4.06 -13.98
CA SER A 69 -20.53 3.03 -13.97
C SER A 69 -20.82 2.67 -12.52
N ASP A 70 -22.11 2.51 -12.20
CA ASP A 70 -22.63 2.36 -10.83
C ASP A 70 -22.02 1.21 -10.00
N ARG A 71 -21.15 0.36 -10.59
CA ARG A 71 -20.66 -0.87 -9.96
C ARG A 71 -19.21 -1.24 -10.27
N LYS A 72 -18.50 -0.45 -11.08
CA LYS A 72 -17.12 -0.79 -11.44
C LYS A 72 -16.24 0.43 -11.43
N GLU A 73 -15.34 0.46 -10.46
CA GLU A 73 -14.22 1.39 -10.42
C GLU A 73 -13.35 1.20 -11.67
N MET A 74 -12.98 2.31 -12.31
CA MET A 74 -12.15 2.36 -13.50
C MET A 74 -10.71 1.95 -13.18
N LEU A 75 -10.23 2.30 -11.99
CA LEU A 75 -8.94 1.86 -11.47
C LEU A 75 -9.16 0.78 -10.40
N GLN A 76 -8.21 -0.14 -10.30
CA GLN A 76 -8.29 -1.28 -9.37
C GLN A 76 -7.04 -1.34 -8.48
N PRO A 77 -6.84 -0.36 -7.58
CA PRO A 77 -5.64 -0.26 -6.77
C PRO A 77 -5.44 -1.49 -5.85
N ASP A 78 -6.53 -2.06 -5.34
CA ASP A 78 -6.50 -3.25 -4.47
C ASP A 78 -5.93 -4.50 -5.16
N PHE A 79 -5.94 -4.52 -6.50
CA PHE A 79 -5.39 -5.60 -7.33
C PHE A 79 -4.09 -5.20 -8.04
N THR A 80 -3.60 -3.98 -7.82
CA THR A 80 -2.34 -3.51 -8.39
C THR A 80 -1.18 -3.96 -7.50
N PRO A 81 -0.23 -4.77 -8.01
CA PRO A 81 0.93 -5.18 -7.23
C PRO A 81 1.73 -3.97 -6.74
N ASN A 82 2.34 -4.08 -5.57
CA ASN A 82 3.21 -3.03 -5.06
C ASN A 82 4.44 -2.88 -5.98
N PRO A 83 4.64 -1.73 -6.65
CA PRO A 83 5.77 -1.54 -7.55
C PRO A 83 7.11 -1.69 -6.82
N ALA A 84 7.20 -1.35 -5.54
CA ALA A 84 8.42 -1.53 -4.75
C ALA A 84 8.85 -3.00 -4.59
N LEU A 85 7.97 -3.98 -4.86
CA LEU A 85 8.31 -5.41 -4.94
C LEU A 85 8.81 -5.81 -6.34
N GLU A 86 8.42 -5.07 -7.38
CA GLU A 86 8.73 -5.38 -8.78
C GLU A 86 9.99 -4.67 -9.28
N GLU A 87 10.27 -3.45 -8.79
CA GLU A 87 11.44 -2.65 -9.16
C GLU A 87 12.79 -3.40 -8.92
N PRO A 88 13.03 -4.06 -7.77
CA PRO A 88 14.25 -4.84 -7.58
C PRO A 88 14.39 -5.99 -8.58
N LYS A 89 13.27 -6.57 -9.03
CA LYS A 89 13.29 -7.65 -10.02
C LYS A 89 13.71 -7.11 -11.39
N GLN A 90 13.13 -6.00 -11.84
CA GLN A 90 13.49 -5.38 -13.12
C GLN A 90 14.97 -4.95 -13.13
N PHE A 91 15.44 -4.35 -12.03
CA PHE A 91 16.84 -3.98 -11.86
C PHE A 91 17.77 -5.20 -11.87
N ASN A 92 17.44 -6.25 -11.13
CA ASN A 92 18.24 -7.47 -11.08
C ASN A 92 18.27 -8.19 -12.44
N ASP A 93 17.13 -8.25 -13.13
CA ASP A 93 17.03 -8.82 -14.48
C ASP A 93 17.91 -8.04 -15.47
N PHE A 94 17.94 -6.71 -15.38
CA PHE A 94 18.85 -5.87 -16.16
C PHE A 94 20.32 -6.17 -15.84
N LEU A 95 20.70 -6.28 -14.56
CA LEU A 95 22.07 -6.63 -14.17
C LEU A 95 22.47 -8.02 -14.69
N HIS A 96 21.56 -9.00 -14.67
CA HIS A 96 21.80 -10.31 -15.26
C HIS A 96 22.04 -10.24 -16.76
N GLN A 97 21.24 -9.45 -17.49
CA GLN A 97 21.43 -9.23 -18.93
C GLN A 97 22.76 -8.54 -19.22
N LEU A 98 23.11 -7.53 -18.43
CA LEU A 98 24.37 -6.79 -18.56
C LEU A 98 25.57 -7.71 -18.34
N CYS A 99 25.55 -8.53 -17.29
CA CYS A 99 26.59 -9.53 -17.03
C CYS A 99 26.71 -10.53 -18.18
N LYS A 100 25.59 -11.05 -18.69
CA LYS A 100 25.58 -11.97 -19.84
C LYS A 100 26.18 -11.32 -21.09
N PHE A 101 25.81 -10.08 -21.39
CA PHE A 101 26.35 -9.32 -22.52
C PHE A 101 27.87 -9.15 -22.41
N CYS A 102 28.36 -8.80 -21.22
CA CYS A 102 29.80 -8.59 -21.01
C CYS A 102 30.61 -9.89 -21.14
N LEU A 103 30.07 -11.02 -20.67
CA LEU A 103 30.68 -12.34 -20.87
C LEU A 103 30.74 -12.74 -22.35
N GLN A 104 29.71 -12.43 -23.12
CA GLN A 104 29.64 -12.75 -24.55
C GLN A 104 30.59 -11.92 -25.41
N ASN A 105 30.91 -10.69 -25.00
CA ASN A 105 31.74 -9.75 -25.75
C ASN A 105 33.16 -9.58 -25.19
N ASP A 106 33.58 -10.44 -24.26
CA ASP A 106 34.87 -10.39 -23.55
C ASP A 106 35.18 -9.04 -22.86
N LEU A 107 34.15 -8.39 -22.31
CA LEU A 107 34.24 -7.09 -21.65
C LEU A 107 34.57 -7.21 -20.15
N ARG A 108 35.55 -8.06 -19.80
CA ARG A 108 35.89 -8.38 -18.40
C ARG A 108 36.31 -7.16 -17.58
N SER A 109 37.08 -6.24 -18.16
CA SER A 109 37.51 -4.99 -17.50
C SER A 109 36.34 -4.08 -17.12
N PHE A 110 35.25 -4.12 -17.89
CA PHE A 110 34.04 -3.37 -17.59
C PHE A 110 33.22 -4.04 -16.48
N CYS A 111 33.11 -5.37 -16.47
CA CYS A 111 32.53 -6.10 -15.34
C CYS A 111 33.26 -5.81 -14.02
N ASP A 112 34.59 -5.84 -14.04
CA ASP A 112 35.41 -5.53 -12.87
C ASP A 112 35.16 -4.10 -12.37
N PHE A 113 35.06 -3.13 -13.30
CA PHE A 113 34.70 -1.75 -12.98
C PHE A 113 33.30 -1.66 -12.33
N LEU A 114 32.29 -2.35 -12.85
CA LEU A 114 30.95 -2.36 -12.24
C LEU A 114 30.96 -2.97 -10.83
N ALA A 115 31.73 -4.03 -10.61
CA ALA A 115 31.89 -4.65 -9.30
C ALA A 115 32.55 -3.70 -8.28
N THR A 116 33.51 -2.87 -8.72
CA THR A 116 34.12 -1.84 -7.85
C THR A 116 33.18 -0.70 -7.47
N LYS A 117 32.08 -0.50 -8.20
CA LYS A 117 31.11 0.58 -7.96
C LYS A 117 29.87 0.14 -7.17
N VAL A 118 29.88 -1.08 -6.62
CA VAL A 118 28.80 -1.63 -5.78
C VAL A 118 27.46 -1.71 -6.54
N PHE A 119 27.50 -1.97 -7.85
CA PHE A 119 26.30 -2.40 -8.58
C PHE A 119 26.04 -3.88 -8.29
N THR A 120 25.46 -4.17 -7.12
CA THR A 120 25.11 -5.53 -6.69
C THR A 120 23.63 -5.82 -6.90
N LEU A 121 23.28 -7.10 -7.04
CA LEU A 121 21.88 -7.51 -7.05
C LEU A 121 21.21 -7.10 -5.74
N ILE A 122 20.04 -6.50 -5.83
CA ILE A 122 19.23 -6.15 -4.66
C ILE A 122 18.65 -7.44 -4.10
N SER A 123 19.00 -7.77 -2.86
CA SER A 123 18.51 -8.99 -2.21
C SER A 123 17.05 -8.82 -1.76
N LYS A 124 16.31 -9.94 -1.63
CA LYS A 124 14.94 -9.91 -1.09
C LYS A 124 14.86 -9.32 0.33
N THR A 125 15.94 -9.46 1.11
CA THR A 125 16.09 -8.92 2.47
C THR A 125 16.36 -7.42 2.49
N GLU A 126 17.17 -6.91 1.56
CA GLU A 126 17.43 -5.46 1.43
C GLU A 126 16.21 -4.70 0.91
N ALA A 127 15.45 -5.33 0.00
CA ALA A 127 14.13 -4.85 -0.38
C ALA A 127 13.16 -4.82 0.83
N ALA A 128 13.27 -5.82 1.72
CA ALA A 128 12.50 -5.91 2.97
C ALA A 128 12.82 -4.86 4.02
N ASP A 129 14.08 -4.45 4.14
CA ASP A 129 14.47 -3.35 5.03
C ASP A 129 13.95 -2.00 4.53
N MET A 130 13.85 -1.80 3.21
CA MET A 130 13.13 -0.66 2.64
C MET A 130 11.65 -0.70 3.03
N TYR A 131 11.00 -1.89 3.01
CA TYR A 131 9.62 -2.05 3.49
C TYR A 131 9.48 -1.74 4.97
N GLN A 132 10.46 -2.06 5.82
CA GLN A 132 10.43 -1.66 7.22
C GLN A 132 10.56 -0.15 7.40
N ILE A 133 11.31 0.57 6.55
CA ILE A 133 11.36 2.04 6.60
C ILE A 133 10.03 2.65 6.14
N PHE A 134 9.43 2.13 5.05
CA PHE A 134 8.11 2.58 4.58
C PHE A 134 6.98 2.24 5.56
N LEU A 135 7.05 1.08 6.20
CA LEU A 135 6.11 0.66 7.26
C LEU A 135 6.37 1.41 8.56
N HIS A 136 7.60 1.69 8.98
CA HIS A 136 7.90 2.45 10.20
C HIS A 136 7.56 3.96 10.06
N HIS A 137 7.50 4.48 8.83
CA HIS A 137 6.92 5.81 8.55
C HIS A 137 5.39 5.78 8.40
N ALA A 138 4.80 4.66 8.00
CA ALA A 138 3.34 4.48 7.89
C ALA A 138 2.69 3.84 9.14
N SER A 139 3.48 3.38 10.10
CA SER A 139 3.03 2.58 11.25
C SER A 139 3.94 2.85 12.43
N LEU A 140 3.50 3.78 13.26
CA LEU A 140 3.71 3.69 14.70
C LEU A 140 2.94 2.49 15.32
N ASP A 141 2.14 1.75 14.54
CA ASP A 141 1.33 0.64 15.04
C ASP A 141 1.30 -0.52 14.05
N ILE A 142 2.02 -1.60 14.33
CA ILE A 142 1.61 -3.01 14.14
C ILE A 142 2.70 -3.87 14.81
N VAL A 143 2.34 -4.47 15.94
CA VAL A 143 3.17 -5.44 16.66
C VAL A 143 3.11 -6.79 15.94
N GLU A 144 4.29 -7.36 15.72
CA GLU A 144 4.52 -8.72 15.22
C GLU A 144 3.64 -9.76 15.93
N THR A 145 2.88 -10.55 15.17
CA THR A 145 2.49 -11.88 15.63
C THR A 145 2.66 -12.91 14.53
N ASN A 146 3.61 -13.82 14.77
CA ASN A 146 3.80 -15.06 14.05
C ASN A 146 2.51 -15.89 14.00
N SER A 147 1.93 -16.06 12.81
CA SER A 147 1.07 -17.22 12.52
C SER A 147 1.07 -17.55 11.04
N PHE A 148 1.40 -18.81 10.79
CA PHE A 148 1.44 -19.60 9.55
C PHE A 148 0.29 -19.28 8.57
N PHE A 149 0.62 -18.81 7.35
CA PHE A 149 -0.31 -18.71 6.22
C PHE A 149 -0.09 -19.89 5.24
N PRO A 150 -1.14 -20.59 4.76
CA PRO A 150 -1.04 -21.58 3.70
C PRO A 150 -0.74 -20.94 2.32
N PRO A 151 -0.20 -21.68 1.33
CA PRO A 151 0.60 -21.12 0.24
C PRO A 151 -0.15 -20.48 -0.94
N SER A 152 -1.42 -20.08 -0.81
CA SER A 152 -2.24 -19.68 -1.99
C SER A 152 -2.87 -18.29 -1.93
N TYR A 153 -2.45 -17.40 -1.03
CA TYR A 153 -2.88 -16.01 -1.06
C TYR A 153 -1.81 -15.11 -1.66
N SER A 154 -2.16 -14.46 -2.77
CA SER A 154 -1.40 -13.38 -3.39
C SER A 154 -1.11 -12.30 -2.34
N PHE A 155 0.17 -12.11 -2.04
CA PHE A 155 0.69 -11.16 -1.06
C PHE A 155 0.64 -9.75 -1.67
N GLY A 156 -0.57 -9.16 -1.72
CA GLY A 156 -0.81 -7.90 -2.44
C GLY A 156 -1.70 -6.89 -1.74
N SER A 157 -2.13 -7.16 -0.51
CA SER A 157 -2.88 -6.19 0.30
C SER A 157 -1.91 -5.57 1.31
N TYR A 158 -1.64 -4.27 1.18
CA TYR A 158 -0.98 -3.52 2.25
C TYR A 158 -1.69 -3.82 3.57
N ALA A 159 -0.88 -4.08 4.61
CA ALA A 159 -1.23 -4.70 5.86
C ALA A 159 -2.57 -4.21 6.45
N LYS A 160 -3.64 -4.89 6.08
CA LYS A 160 -4.79 -5.01 6.95
C LYS A 160 -4.63 -6.39 7.56
N ALA A 161 -4.06 -6.42 8.76
CA ALA A 161 -4.00 -7.61 9.59
C ALA A 161 -5.44 -8.01 9.93
N HIS A 162 -6.14 -8.58 8.95
CA HIS A 162 -7.51 -8.98 9.06
C HIS A 162 -7.54 -10.34 9.74
N LYS A 163 -7.82 -10.30 11.04
CA LYS A 163 -8.21 -11.50 11.75
C LYS A 163 -9.69 -11.72 11.48
N SER A 164 -9.99 -12.51 10.45
CA SER A 164 -11.35 -12.97 10.19
C SER A 164 -11.71 -14.03 11.23
N PHE A 165 -12.74 -13.76 12.02
CA PHE A 165 -13.32 -14.74 12.93
C PHE A 165 -14.54 -15.35 12.22
N PHE A 166 -14.50 -16.67 12.01
CA PHE A 166 -15.63 -17.42 11.48
C PHE A 166 -16.46 -17.95 12.65
N LEU A 167 -17.78 -17.82 12.55
CA LEU A 167 -18.70 -18.51 13.46
C LEU A 167 -18.86 -19.94 12.95
N HIS A 168 -18.46 -20.93 13.76
CA HIS A 168 -18.87 -22.31 13.57
C HIS A 168 -20.22 -22.50 14.26
N GLU A 169 -21.23 -22.97 13.53
CA GLU A 169 -22.42 -23.59 14.11
C GLU A 169 -22.09 -24.97 14.68
#